data_AF-A0A2N1N519-F1
#
_entry.id   AF-A0A2N1N519-F1
#
_cell.length_a   1.000
_cell.length_b   1.000
_cell.length_c   1.000
_cell.angle_alpha   90.00
_cell.angle_beta   90.00
_cell.angle_gamma   90.00
#
_symmetry.space_group_name_H-M   'P 1'
#
loop_
_entity.id
_entity.type
_entity.pdbx_description
1 polymer ?
#
loop_
_entity_poly.entity_id
_entity_poly.type
_entity_poly.pdbx_seq_one_letter_code
_entity_poly.pdbx_strand_id
1 'polypeptide(L)'
;MGEKSVKGLMKEIATITEIDCDKRKFTNHSGRKTFIQISKSEGISDNDVMSVSRHKNPHSLAYYERPKSILQQNTLSQINSLIYNDTLLSNDKTANSFSSALEIFN
;
A
#
# COMPACT_ATOMS: atom_id res chain seq x y z
N MET A 1 -25.10 10.48 -10.63
CA MET A 1 -25.12 9.02 -10.92
C MET A 1 -25.83 8.31 -9.80
N GLY A 2 -26.74 7.37 -10.12
CA GLY A 2 -27.42 6.56 -9.12
C GLY A 2 -26.56 5.39 -8.64
N GLU A 3 -26.85 4.85 -7.45
CA GLU A 3 -26.13 3.73 -6.84
C GLU A 3 -26.00 2.52 -7.78
N LYS A 4 -27.10 2.16 -8.46
CA LYS A 4 -27.12 1.06 -9.44
C LYS A 4 -26.13 1.27 -10.58
N SER A 5 -26.06 2.49 -11.12
CA SER A 5 -25.14 2.84 -12.20
C SER A 5 -23.69 2.74 -11.74
N VAL A 6 -23.37 3.27 -10.55
CA VAL A 6 -22.02 3.19 -9.98
C VAL A 6 -21.63 1.73 -9.71
N LYS A 7 -22.55 0.92 -9.18
CA LYS A 7 -22.30 -0.51 -8.96
C LYS A 7 -22.07 -1.27 -10.26
N GLY A 8 -22.79 -0.93 -11.33
CA GLY A 8 -22.55 -1.45 -12.67
C GLY A 8 -21.15 -1.13 -13.17
N LEU A 9 -20.74 0.15 -13.07
CA LEU A 9 -19.41 0.59 -13.47
C LEU A 9 -18.30 -0.12 -12.67
N MET A 10 -18.47 -0.29 -11.35
CA MET A 10 -17.48 -1.01 -10.55
C MET A 10 -17.32 -2.47 -10.99
N LYS A 11 -18.42 -3.14 -11.36
CA LYS A 11 -18.35 -4.51 -11.89
C LYS A 11 -17.62 -4.55 -13.24
N GLU A 12 -17.95 -3.62 -14.13
CA GLU A 12 -17.32 -3.52 -15.44
C GLU A 12 -15.81 -3.30 -15.32
N ILE A 13 -15.38 -2.38 -14.44
CA ILE A 13 -13.96 -2.18 -14.12
C ILE A 13 -13.33 -3.48 -13.66
N ALA A 14 -13.92 -4.17 -12.67
CA ALA A 14 -13.38 -5.43 -12.16
C ALA A 14 -13.26 -6.51 -13.25
N THR A 15 -14.22 -6.60 -14.15
CA THR A 15 -14.19 -7.53 -15.29
C THR A 15 -13.07 -7.18 -16.26
N ILE A 16 -12.94 -5.91 -16.68
CA ILE A 16 -11.93 -5.46 -17.64
C ILE A 16 -10.51 -5.60 -17.08
N THR A 17 -10.34 -5.33 -15.79
CA THR A 17 -9.02 -5.42 -15.12
C THR A 17 -8.74 -6.79 -14.52
N GLU A 18 -9.64 -7.77 -14.72
CA GLU A 18 -9.52 -9.13 -14.18
C GLU A 18 -9.30 -9.18 -12.66
N ILE A 19 -9.91 -8.24 -11.92
CA ILE A 19 -9.85 -8.24 -10.47
C ILE A 19 -10.73 -9.38 -9.94
N ASP A 20 -10.10 -10.33 -9.24
CA ASP A 20 -10.80 -11.39 -8.52
C ASP A 20 -11.74 -10.80 -7.45
N CYS A 21 -13.04 -11.05 -7.65
CA CYS A 21 -14.13 -10.63 -6.78
C CYS A 21 -14.83 -11.79 -6.07
N ASP A 22 -14.35 -13.03 -6.20
CA ASP A 22 -15.04 -14.22 -5.68
C ASP A 22 -15.06 -14.23 -4.14
N LYS A 23 -13.94 -13.84 -3.53
CA LYS A 23 -13.78 -13.78 -2.06
C LYS A 23 -13.94 -12.37 -1.48
N ARG A 24 -14.14 -11.35 -2.32
CA ARG A 24 -14.13 -9.94 -1.88
C ARG A 24 -15.09 -9.07 -2.69
N LYS A 25 -15.78 -8.16 -1.99
CA LYS A 25 -16.65 -7.18 -2.65
C LYS A 25 -15.81 -6.02 -3.21
N PHE A 26 -15.76 -5.89 -4.53
CA PHE A 26 -15.29 -4.68 -5.19
C PHE A 26 -16.44 -3.67 -5.30
N THR A 27 -16.40 -2.66 -4.45
CA THR A 27 -17.41 -1.60 -4.32
C THR A 27 -16.79 -0.24 -4.58
N ASN A 28 -17.62 0.76 -4.87
CA ASN A 28 -17.18 2.15 -5.01
C ASN A 28 -16.42 2.63 -3.76
N HIS A 29 -16.90 2.24 -2.57
CA HIS A 29 -16.23 2.57 -1.32
C HIS A 29 -14.83 1.96 -1.22
N SER A 30 -14.66 0.68 -1.59
CA SER A 30 -13.33 0.05 -1.61
C SER A 30 -12.42 0.65 -2.68
N GLY A 31 -12.96 1.04 -3.85
CA GLY A 31 -12.18 1.73 -4.88
C GLY A 31 -11.67 3.09 -4.40
N ARG A 32 -12.56 3.91 -3.82
CA ARG A 32 -12.21 5.19 -3.19
C ARG A 32 -11.16 5.02 -2.09
N LYS A 33 -11.30 3.98 -1.25
CA LYS A 33 -10.32 3.66 -0.20
C LYS A 33 -8.94 3.38 -0.79
N THR A 34 -8.86 2.49 -1.78
CA THR A 34 -7.60 2.15 -2.45
C THR A 34 -6.97 3.37 -3.12
N PHE A 35 -7.76 4.16 -3.85
CA PHE A 35 -7.29 5.40 -4.50
C PHE A 35 -6.60 6.35 -3.52
N ILE A 36 -7.24 6.64 -2.38
CA ILE A 36 -6.68 7.54 -1.36
C ILE A 36 -5.41 6.97 -0.75
N GLN A 37 -5.41 5.67 -0.45
CA GLN A 37 -4.27 5.00 0.15
C GLN A 37 -3.04 5.04 -0.76
N ILE A 38 -3.22 4.79 -2.06
CA ILE A 38 -2.14 4.84 -3.04
C ILE A 38 -1.67 6.29 -3.23
N SER A 39 -2.59 7.24 -3.42
CA SER A 39 -2.24 8.65 -3.60
C SER A 39 -1.38 9.19 -2.45
N LYS A 40 -1.75 8.86 -1.20
CA LYS A 40 -0.97 9.25 -0.02
C LYS A 40 0.38 8.52 0.06
N SER A 41 0.46 7.25 -0.36
CA SER A 41 1.75 6.54 -0.40
C SER A 41 2.70 7.07 -1.48
N GLU A 42 2.16 7.65 -2.55
CA GLU A 42 2.93 8.32 -3.60
C GLU A 42 3.32 9.76 -3.24
N GLY A 43 2.95 10.23 -2.05
CA GLY A 43 3.33 11.56 -1.56
C GLY A 43 2.46 12.71 -2.10
N ILE A 44 1.31 12.41 -2.72
CA ILE A 44 0.36 13.44 -3.16
C ILE A 44 -0.17 14.21 -1.95
N SER A 45 -0.25 15.54 -2.06
CA SER A 45 -0.67 16.40 -0.97
C SER A 45 -2.11 16.10 -0.52
N ASP A 46 -2.38 16.23 0.78
CA ASP A 46 -3.73 16.01 1.32
C ASP A 46 -4.76 16.94 0.65
N ASN A 47 -4.38 18.17 0.29
CA ASN A 47 -5.25 19.10 -0.43
C ASN A 47 -5.68 18.57 -1.80
N ASP A 48 -4.74 18.02 -2.58
CA ASP A 48 -5.03 17.47 -3.91
C ASP A 48 -5.86 16.19 -3.80
N VAL A 49 -5.51 15.29 -2.88
CA VAL A 49 -6.27 14.07 -2.63
C VAL A 49 -7.69 14.42 -2.18
N MET A 50 -7.87 15.40 -1.30
CA MET A 50 -9.19 15.87 -0.86
C MET A 50 -10.01 16.45 -2.01
N SER A 51 -9.37 17.25 -2.87
CA SER A 51 -10.00 17.85 -4.05
C SER A 51 -10.59 16.78 -4.98
N VAL A 52 -9.80 15.76 -5.33
CA VAL A 52 -10.22 14.69 -6.23
C VAL A 52 -11.20 13.72 -5.56
N SER A 53 -10.95 13.35 -4.31
CA SER A 53 -11.83 12.44 -3.55
C SER A 53 -13.09 13.11 -3.00
N ARG A 54 -13.22 14.43 -3.13
CA ARG A 54 -14.34 15.23 -2.60
C ARG A 54 -14.53 15.10 -1.09
N HIS A 55 -13.43 15.01 -0.32
CA HIS A 55 -13.50 15.12 1.13
C HIS A 55 -13.58 16.60 1.54
N LYS A 56 -14.50 16.92 2.45
CA LYS A 56 -14.72 18.29 2.93
C LYS A 56 -13.80 18.70 4.07
N ASN A 57 -13.22 17.71 4.77
CA ASN A 57 -12.36 17.97 5.91
C ASN A 57 -11.20 16.95 5.96
N PRO A 58 -10.03 17.36 6.48
CA PRO A 58 -8.84 16.49 6.54
C PRO A 58 -9.02 15.34 7.54
N HIS A 59 -9.83 15.52 8.59
CA HIS A 59 -10.10 14.47 9.56
C HIS A 59 -10.73 13.22 8.92
N SER A 60 -11.65 13.42 7.98
CA SER A 60 -12.27 12.33 7.22
C SER A 60 -11.28 11.61 6.30
N LEU A 61 -10.22 12.29 5.84
CA LEU A 61 -9.16 11.70 5.04
C LEU A 61 -8.20 10.86 5.91
N ALA A 62 -7.95 11.27 7.16
CA ALA A 62 -7.05 10.55 8.07
C ALA A 62 -7.48 9.09 8.33
N TYR A 63 -8.78 8.77 8.26
CA TYR A 63 -9.28 7.38 8.37
C TYR A 63 -8.73 6.43 7.30
N TYR A 64 -8.20 6.95 6.20
CA TYR A 64 -7.63 6.16 5.12
C TYR A 64 -6.15 5.85 5.33
N GLU A 65 -5.47 6.53 6.27
CA GLU A 65 -4.06 6.25 6.57
C GLU A 65 -3.88 4.81 7.05
N ARG A 66 -2.95 4.09 6.43
CA ARG A 66 -2.59 2.76 6.89
C ARG A 66 -1.72 2.88 8.14
N PRO A 67 -1.96 2.07 9.19
CA PRO A 67 -1.08 2.03 10.35
C PRO A 67 0.36 1.76 9.90
N LYS A 68 1.24 2.75 10.09
CA LYS A 68 2.67 2.62 9.76
C LYS A 68 3.35 1.54 10.61
N SER A 69 2.76 1.18 11.75
CA SER A 69 3.23 0.13 12.65
C SER A 69 3.30 -1.25 11.99
N ILE A 70 2.31 -1.64 11.17
CA ILE A 70 2.31 -2.95 10.51
C ILE A 70 3.37 -2.99 9.41
N LEU A 71 3.52 -1.92 8.64
CA LEU A 71 4.59 -1.79 7.64
C LEU A 71 5.96 -1.85 8.31
N GLN A 72 6.18 -1.06 9.36
CA GLN A 72 7.42 -1.08 10.13
C GLN A 72 7.72 -2.45 10.75
N GLN A 73 6.74 -3.11 11.35
CA GLN A 73 6.90 -4.45 11.91
C GLN A 73 7.26 -5.48 10.84
N ASN A 74 6.61 -5.43 9.68
CA ASN A 74 6.92 -6.31 8.56
C ASN A 74 8.33 -6.05 8.01
N THR A 75 8.71 -4.78 7.84
CA THR A 75 10.07 -4.40 7.40
C THR A 75 11.12 -4.86 8.42
N LEU A 76 10.91 -4.62 9.72
CA LEU A 76 11.81 -5.07 10.78
C LEU A 76 11.93 -6.60 10.82
N SER A 77 10.81 -7.31 10.63
CA SER A 77 10.80 -8.77 10.56
C SER A 77 11.60 -9.28 9.35
N GLN A 78 11.47 -8.64 8.19
CA GLN A 78 12.26 -8.96 7.00
C GLN A 78 13.76 -8.68 7.21
N ILE A 79 14.12 -7.52 7.78
CA ILE A 79 15.51 -7.18 8.12
C ILE A 79 16.10 -8.21 9.08
N ASN A 80 15.38 -8.57 10.15
CA ASN A 80 15.84 -9.58 11.09
C ASN A 80 16.05 -10.94 10.39
N SER A 81 15.12 -11.37 9.53
CA SER A 81 15.29 -12.61 8.77
C SER A 81 16.51 -12.58 7.86
N LEU A 82 16.80 -11.45 7.21
CA LEU A 82 17.99 -11.30 6.39
C LEU A 82 19.25 -11.41 7.24
N ILE A 83 19.32 -10.71 8.37
CA ILE A 83 20.48 -10.77 9.29
C ILE A 83 20.68 -12.20 9.82
N TYR A 84 19.63 -12.88 10.27
CA TYR A 84 19.73 -14.24 10.79
C TYR A 84 20.22 -15.22 9.71
N ASN A 85 19.68 -15.12 8.49
CA ASN A 85 20.09 -15.98 7.38
C ASN A 85 21.53 -15.67 6.92
N ASP A 86 21.94 -14.39 6.91
CA ASP A 86 23.33 -13.99 6.62
C ASP A 86 24.29 -14.52 7.68
N THR A 87 23.91 -14.49 8.97
CA THR A 87 24.75 -15.04 10.06
C THR A 87 24.92 -16.56 10.01
N LEU A 88 23.98 -17.30 9.40
CA LEU A 88 24.14 -18.74 9.18
C LEU A 88 25.00 -19.05 7.95
N LEU A 89 25.01 -18.17 6.95
CA LEU A 89 25.85 -18.28 5.74
C LEU A 89 27.28 -17.76 5.93
N SER A 90 27.51 -16.84 6.88
CA SER A 90 28.82 -16.21 7.13
C SER A 90 29.72 -16.95 8.14
N ASN A 91 29.31 -18.14 8.60
CA ASN A 91 30.28 -19.12 9.14
C ASN A 91 31.27 -19.60 8.07
N ASP A 92 31.06 -19.26 6.79
CA ASP A 92 32.05 -19.39 5.72
C ASP A 92 32.36 -18.01 5.09
N LYS A 93 33.36 -17.35 5.67
CA LYS A 93 34.18 -16.25 5.12
C LYS A 93 33.57 -14.85 4.96
N THR A 94 34.14 -13.97 5.79
CA THR A 94 34.44 -12.53 5.59
C THR A 94 33.28 -11.55 5.44
N ALA A 95 33.09 -10.80 6.53
CA ALA A 95 32.26 -9.61 6.67
C ALA A 95 32.60 -8.54 5.61
N ASN A 96 31.74 -8.36 4.60
CA ASN A 96 31.74 -7.18 3.71
C ASN A 96 30.34 -6.86 3.11
N SER A 97 29.24 -7.38 3.66
CA SER A 97 27.90 -7.30 3.03
C SER A 97 27.08 -6.05 3.40
N PHE A 98 27.33 -5.43 4.57
CA PHE A 98 26.44 -4.36 5.07
C PHE A 98 26.51 -3.06 4.25
N SER A 99 27.65 -2.78 3.61
CA SER A 99 27.82 -1.57 2.81
C SER A 99 27.06 -1.63 1.48
N SER A 100 26.96 -2.82 0.86
CA SER A 100 26.27 -2.99 -0.43
C SER A 100 24.74 -2.90 -0.31
N ALA A 101 24.16 -3.26 0.84
CA ALA A 101 22.72 -3.14 1.04
C ALA A 101 22.24 -1.68 1.14
N LEU A 102 23.11 -0.76 1.59
CA LEU A 102 22.79 0.66 1.73
C LEU A 102 22.84 1.41 0.39
N GLU A 103 23.67 0.96 -0.56
CA GLU A 103 23.75 1.52 -1.91
C GLU A 103 22.52 1.25 -2.77
N ILE A 104 21.73 0.21 -2.46
CA ILE A 104 20.47 -0.10 -3.16
C ILE A 104 19.37 0.93 -2.85
N PHE A 105 19.53 1.72 -1.77
CA PHE A 105 18.55 2.69 -1.30
C PHE A 105 18.93 4.16 -1.55
N ASN A 106 20.01 4.44 -2.31
CA ASN A 106 20.39 5.78 -2.77
C ASN A 106 20.17 5.95 -4.27
#